data_AF-B6TL28-F1
#
_entry.id   AF-B6TL28-F1
#
_cell.length_a   1.000
_cell.length_b   1.000
_cell.length_c   1.000
_cell.angle_alpha   90.00
_cell.angle_beta   90.00
_cell.angle_gamma   90.00
#
_symmetry.space_group_name_H-M   'P 1'
#
loop_
_entity.id
_entity.type
_entity.pdbx_description
1 polymer ?
#
loop_
_entity_poly.entity_id
_entity_poly.type
_entity_poly.pdbx_seq_one_letter_code
_entity_poly.pdbx_strand_id
1 'polypeptide(L)'
;MAKSKNHTAHNQSFKAHKNGIKKPKRHRQTSTKGMDPKFLRNLRYSRKGNKKSGEAEDQGCVCALPLAVLYVSSAAMPLGFRDGVWMASCL
;
A
#
# COMPACT_ATOMS: atom_id res chain seq x y z
N MET A 1 44.41 47.22 17.39
CA MET A 1 43.21 46.40 17.12
C MET A 1 43.46 44.96 17.51
N ALA A 2 42.66 44.43 18.42
CA ALA A 2 42.79 43.03 18.84
C ALA A 2 42.14 42.11 17.78
N LYS A 3 42.85 41.06 17.37
CA LYS A 3 42.33 40.08 16.40
C LYS A 3 41.29 39.18 17.07
N SER A 4 40.17 38.95 16.41
CA SER A 4 39.12 38.02 16.82
C SER A 4 39.10 36.78 15.91
N LYS A 5 38.28 35.77 16.26
CA LYS A 5 38.15 34.54 15.45
C LYS A 5 37.26 34.79 14.24
N ASN A 6 37.71 34.34 13.06
CA ASN A 6 37.05 34.64 11.79
C ASN A 6 35.91 33.67 11.41
N HIS A 7 35.88 32.43 11.94
CA HIS A 7 34.83 31.44 11.67
C HIS A 7 34.76 30.33 12.74
N THR A 8 33.57 29.76 13.02
CA THR A 8 33.39 28.59 13.89
C THR A 8 32.12 27.80 13.58
N ALA A 9 32.24 26.46 13.54
CA ALA A 9 31.12 25.52 13.41
C ALA A 9 30.85 24.71 14.71
N HIS A 10 31.49 25.07 15.82
CA HIS A 10 31.56 24.25 17.04
C HIS A 10 30.20 23.82 17.62
N ASN A 11 29.19 24.70 17.56
CA ASN A 11 27.87 24.43 18.12
C ASN A 11 26.79 24.11 17.06
N GLN A 12 27.18 23.94 15.79
CA GLN A 12 26.21 23.75 14.72
C GLN A 12 25.56 22.36 14.80
N SER A 13 26.37 21.33 15.00
CA SER A 13 25.88 19.95 15.12
C SER A 13 24.96 19.78 16.33
N PHE A 14 25.33 20.35 17.49
CA PHE A 14 24.51 20.26 18.70
C PHE A 14 23.12 20.90 18.51
N LYS A 15 23.05 22.07 17.87
CA LYS A 15 21.77 22.72 17.54
C LYS A 15 20.95 21.92 16.51
N ALA A 16 21.60 21.34 15.50
CA ALA A 16 20.93 20.51 14.50
C ALA A 16 20.34 19.23 15.13
N HIS A 17 21.08 18.61 16.07
CA HIS A 17 20.61 17.44 16.80
C HIS A 17 19.55 17.76 17.85
N LYS A 18 19.56 18.96 18.47
CA LYS A 18 18.50 19.42 19.40
C LYS A 18 17.12 19.42 18.76
N ASN A 19 17.02 19.83 17.50
CA ASN A 19 15.77 19.80 16.72
C ASN A 19 15.53 18.44 16.04
N GLY A 20 16.56 17.58 16.01
CA GLY A 20 16.57 16.30 15.32
C GLY A 20 16.70 16.44 13.81
N ILE A 21 17.71 15.81 13.22
CA ILE A 21 17.86 15.73 11.76
C ILE A 21 16.83 14.72 11.23
N LYS A 22 15.68 15.20 10.78
CA LYS A 22 14.61 14.36 10.23
C LYS A 22 14.87 14.04 8.76
N LYS A 23 14.74 12.75 8.41
CA LYS A 23 14.76 12.31 7.00
C LYS A 23 13.49 12.80 6.28
N PRO A 24 13.56 13.14 4.97
CA PRO A 24 12.38 13.53 4.22
C PRO A 24 11.36 12.39 4.21
N LYS A 25 10.08 12.73 4.43
CA LYS A 25 9.00 11.73 4.46
C LYS A 25 8.77 11.17 3.06
N ARG A 26 8.76 9.84 2.94
CA ARG A 26 8.34 9.15 1.71
C ARG A 26 6.81 9.02 1.72
N HIS A 27 6.17 9.53 0.68
CA HIS A 27 4.73 9.35 0.44
C HIS A 27 4.50 8.16 -0.50
N ARG A 28 3.35 7.48 -0.39
CA ARG A 28 2.98 6.33 -1.24
C ARG A 28 2.93 6.70 -2.73
N GLN A 29 2.55 7.93 -3.03
CA GLN A 29 2.56 8.48 -4.39
C GLN A 29 3.48 9.69 -4.44
N THR A 30 4.41 9.67 -5.39
CA THR A 30 5.32 10.80 -5.66
C THR A 30 4.69 11.77 -6.65
N SER A 31 5.13 13.04 -6.62
CA SER A 31 4.66 14.04 -7.58
C SER A 31 5.21 13.74 -8.98
N THR A 32 4.37 13.82 -10.01
CA THR A 32 4.76 13.62 -11.42
C THR A 32 5.39 14.86 -12.07
N LYS A 33 5.86 15.82 -11.26
CA LYS A 33 6.50 17.06 -11.74
C LYS A 33 7.89 16.72 -12.30
N GLY A 34 8.21 17.25 -13.48
CA GLY A 34 9.49 16.96 -14.17
C GLY A 34 9.47 15.72 -15.06
N MET A 35 8.34 15.02 -15.21
CA MET A 35 8.20 13.96 -16.21
C MET A 35 7.92 14.53 -17.60
N ASP A 36 8.24 13.75 -18.63
CA ASP A 36 8.07 14.15 -20.02
C ASP A 36 6.64 14.63 -20.35
N PRO A 37 6.47 15.83 -20.93
CA PRO A 37 5.16 16.36 -21.28
C PRO A 37 4.37 15.51 -22.29
N LYS A 38 5.02 14.74 -23.16
CA LYS A 38 4.31 13.86 -24.11
C LYS A 38 3.68 12.66 -23.38
N PHE A 39 4.41 12.04 -22.46
CA PHE A 39 3.89 11.00 -21.58
C PHE A 39 2.73 11.50 -20.70
N LEU A 40 2.86 12.69 -20.10
CA LEU A 40 1.82 13.27 -19.26
C LEU A 40 0.51 13.57 -20.01
N ARG A 41 0.60 14.02 -21.27
CA ARG A 41 -0.57 14.24 -22.13
C ARG A 41 -1.29 12.92 -22.40
N ASN A 42 -0.56 11.87 -22.75
CA ASN A 42 -1.14 10.55 -22.97
C ASN A 42 -1.81 10.00 -21.71
N LEU A 43 -1.12 10.02 -20.56
CA LEU A 43 -1.64 9.54 -19.28
C LEU A 43 -2.94 10.24 -18.88
N ARG A 44 -3.06 11.55 -19.16
CA ARG A 44 -4.30 12.32 -18.94
C ARG A 44 -5.45 11.82 -19.82
N TYR A 45 -5.18 11.54 -21.09
CA TYR A 45 -6.20 11.01 -22.01
C TYR A 45 -6.62 9.59 -21.67
N SER A 46 -5.67 8.69 -21.36
CA SER A 46 -5.98 7.31 -20.93
C SER A 46 -6.85 7.30 -19.66
N ARG A 47 -6.47 8.06 -18.63
CA ARG A 47 -7.27 8.18 -17.39
C ARG A 47 -8.65 8.80 -17.63
N LYS A 48 -8.80 9.65 -18.65
CA LYS A 48 -10.09 10.24 -19.03
C LYS A 48 -10.98 9.23 -19.77
N GLY A 49 -10.39 8.33 -20.57
CA GLY A 49 -11.08 7.26 -21.27
C GLY A 49 -11.62 6.17 -20.34
N ASN A 50 -10.82 5.75 -19.36
CA ASN A 50 -11.20 4.65 -18.45
C ASN A 50 -12.37 4.98 -17.51
N LYS A 51 -12.68 6.27 -17.29
CA LYS A 51 -13.84 6.69 -16.49
C LYS A 51 -15.17 6.41 -17.17
N LYS A 52 -15.19 6.30 -18.51
CA LYS A 52 -16.41 6.01 -19.28
C LYS A 52 -16.69 4.50 -19.38
N SER A 53 -15.67 3.67 -19.15
CA SER A 53 -15.76 2.20 -19.17
C SER A 53 -15.76 1.57 -17.77
N GLY A 54 -15.73 2.37 -16.69
CA GLY A 54 -15.73 1.88 -15.31
C GLY A 54 -16.96 1.06 -14.92
N GLU A 55 -18.08 1.21 -15.65
CA GLU A 55 -19.27 0.36 -15.52
C GLU A 55 -19.02 -1.10 -15.95
N ALA A 56 -17.98 -1.37 -16.76
CA ALA A 56 -17.67 -2.70 -17.28
C ALA A 56 -16.59 -3.45 -16.46
N GLU A 57 -15.86 -2.77 -15.56
CA GLU A 57 -14.77 -3.40 -14.79
C GLU A 57 -15.21 -3.92 -13.41
N ASP A 58 -16.38 -3.50 -12.90
CA ASP A 58 -16.99 -4.12 -11.70
C ASP A 58 -17.42 -5.59 -11.94
N GLN A 59 -17.49 -6.03 -13.20
CA GLN A 59 -17.83 -7.40 -13.57
C GLN A 59 -16.64 -8.37 -13.54
N GLY A 60 -15.40 -7.87 -13.37
CA GLY A 60 -14.20 -8.72 -13.23
C GLY A 60 -13.94 -9.23 -11.81
N CYS A 61 -14.61 -8.67 -10.80
CA CYS A 61 -14.41 -9.07 -9.40
C CYS A 61 -15.44 -10.11 -8.93
N VAL A 62 -16.68 -10.05 -9.43
CA VAL A 62 -17.77 -10.93 -8.98
C VAL A 62 -17.66 -12.38 -9.45
N CYS A 63 -16.99 -12.66 -10.57
CA CYS A 63 -16.81 -14.03 -11.09
C CYS A 63 -15.55 -14.74 -10.55
N ALA A 64 -14.62 -14.04 -9.90
CA ALA A 64 -13.43 -14.63 -9.26
C ALA A 64 -13.65 -15.03 -7.79
N LEU A 65 -14.68 -14.50 -7.14
CA LEU A 65 -15.03 -14.81 -5.74
C LEU A 65 -15.59 -16.23 -5.50
N PRO A 66 -16.44 -16.83 -6.36
CA PRO A 66 -17.07 -18.11 -6.01
C PRO A 66 -16.07 -19.28 -5.96
N LEU A 67 -15.01 -19.27 -6.78
CA LEU A 67 -13.99 -20.32 -6.74
C LEU A 67 -13.12 -20.27 -5.48
N ALA A 68 -12.81 -19.07 -4.97
CA ALA A 68 -11.99 -18.91 -3.77
C ALA A 68 -12.74 -19.31 -2.47
N VAL A 69 -14.06 -19.08 -2.39
CA VAL A 69 -14.88 -19.43 -1.21
C VAL A 69 -15.12 -20.94 -1.10
N LEU A 70 -15.23 -21.64 -2.24
CA LEU A 70 -15.38 -23.11 -2.25
C LEU A 70 -14.08 -23.82 -1.81
N TYR A 71 -12.91 -23.28 -2.16
CA TYR A 71 -11.61 -23.90 -1.81
C TYR A 71 -11.28 -23.86 -0.31
N VAL A 72 -11.71 -22.81 0.42
CA VAL A 72 -11.45 -22.69 1.87
C VAL A 72 -12.41 -23.58 2.69
N SER A 73 -13.62 -23.84 2.19
CA SER A 73 -14.62 -24.68 2.87
C SER A 73 -14.26 -26.17 2.85
N SER A 74 -13.56 -26.65 1.81
CA SER A 74 -13.15 -28.06 1.71
C SER A 74 -11.88 -28.40 2.51
N ALA A 75 -11.09 -27.41 2.94
CA ALA A 75 -9.86 -27.62 3.70
C ALA A 75 -10.07 -27.61 5.23
N ALA A 76 -11.29 -27.37 5.72
CA ALA A 76 -11.64 -27.41 7.13
C ALA A 76 -12.31 -28.74 7.52
N MET A 77 -11.65 -29.86 7.25
CA MET A 77 -11.92 -31.12 7.97
C MET A 77 -10.76 -31.41 8.94
N PRO A 78 -10.79 -30.86 10.16
CA PRO A 78 -10.08 -31.48 11.26
C PRO A 78 -10.88 -32.69 11.74
N LEU A 79 -10.40 -33.88 11.37
CA LEU A 79 -10.57 -35.11 12.13
C LEU A 79 -10.31 -34.80 13.61
N GLY A 80 -11.30 -34.98 14.49
CA GLY A 80 -11.19 -34.54 15.89
C GLY A 80 -12.30 -35.08 16.80
N PHE A 81 -12.19 -36.38 17.12
CA PHE A 81 -12.80 -37.10 18.25
C PHE A 81 -12.94 -36.26 19.54
N ARG A 82 -14.17 -36.05 20.04
CA ARG A 82 -14.46 -35.81 21.47
C ARG A 82 -15.95 -36.03 21.77
N ASP A 83 -16.19 -36.78 22.84
CA ASP A 83 -17.47 -37.05 23.53
C ASP A 83 -18.41 -38.13 22.94
N GLY A 84 -17.83 -39.22 22.41
CA GLY A 84 -18.37 -40.56 22.67
C GLY A 84 -19.72 -40.99 22.07
N VAL A 85 -20.36 -40.21 21.19
CA VAL A 85 -21.61 -40.63 20.53
C VAL A 85 -21.59 -40.26 19.04
N TRP A 86 -21.44 -41.26 18.18
CA TRP A 86 -21.75 -41.18 16.76
C TRP A 86 -23.02 -41.99 16.52
N MET A 87 -24.19 -41.37 16.39
CA MET A 87 -25.38 -42.00 15.79
C MET A 87 -26.33 -40.93 15.26
N ALA A 88 -26.27 -40.70 13.95
CA ALA A 88 -27.40 -40.16 13.18
C ALA A 88 -27.45 -40.89 11.83
N SER A 89 -27.84 -42.16 11.88
CA SER A 89 -28.44 -42.84 10.73
C SER A 89 -29.94 -42.95 11.02
N CYS A 90 -30.70 -41.94 10.57
CA CYS A 90 -32.08 -42.17 10.18
C CYS A 90 -32.06 -42.33 8.66
N LEU A 91 -32.45 -43.52 8.21
CA LEU A 91 -33.00 -43.75 6.86
C LEU A 91 -34.22 -42.86 6.64
#